data_AF-A0A940A848-F1
#
_entry.id   AF-A0A940A848-F1
#
_cell.length_a   1.000
_cell.length_b   1.000
_cell.length_c   1.000
_cell.angle_alpha   90.00
_cell.angle_beta   90.00
_cell.angle_gamma   90.00
#
_symmetry.space_group_name_H-M   'P 1'
#
loop_
_entity.id
_entity.type
_entity.pdbx_description
1 polymer ?
#
loop_
_entity_poly.entity_id
_entity_poly.type
_entity_poly.pdbx_seq_one_letter_code
_entity_poly.pdbx_strand_id
1 'polypeptide(L)'
;MKKLLIAVVCLLTGVQAHAQYSAEVSQYPTTDYSASAFQFQLSAIAATLETDATTLTDAISTYIGSDVPDPILFYAVVNGEDVPWAAATEAEAHGFWMNGEGLPVGWGDNAKFYVFPNIDDAANDNFFFYCGQMPGTMQAGDVAKATIKLKFNGKEATFALTLNVIDKPEFNVPDPTLVEASLNIVGQQEKVVEQFPRGDYSSDLVSVDIKEALDLLGIT
;
A
#
# COMPACT_ATOMS: atom_id res chain seq x y z
N MET A 1 -2.26 7.67 -6.20
CA MET A 1 -1.17 8.49 -5.60
C MET A 1 -1.50 8.65 -4.13
N LYS A 2 -0.69 8.30 -3.13
CA LYS A 2 0.76 8.08 -3.02
C LYS A 2 0.96 6.94 -2.02
N LYS A 3 1.91 6.05 -2.33
CA LYS A 3 2.58 5.18 -1.36
C LYS A 3 3.15 6.08 -0.25
N LEU A 4 2.81 5.82 1.01
CA LEU A 4 3.56 6.35 2.14
C LEU A 4 3.95 5.17 3.02
N LEU A 5 5.09 4.58 2.65
CA LEU A 5 5.85 3.65 3.48
C LEU A 5 6.77 4.53 4.34
N ILE A 6 6.62 4.49 5.66
CA ILE A 6 7.60 5.05 6.60
C ILE A 6 8.10 3.89 7.45
N ALA A 7 9.35 3.50 7.22
CA ALA A 7 10.05 2.45 7.95
C ALA A 7 10.88 3.05 9.11
N VAL A 8 10.45 2.69 10.32
CA VAL A 8 11.18 2.18 11.51
C VAL A 8 12.48 2.84 12.02
N VAL A 9 12.46 3.16 13.32
CA VAL A 9 13.65 3.30 14.20
C VAL A 9 13.80 2.01 15.03
N CYS A 10 14.87 1.26 14.83
CA CYS A 10 15.20 0.05 15.61
C CYS A 10 16.11 0.39 16.80
N LEU A 11 15.69 0.06 18.02
CA LEU A 11 16.54 0.05 19.21
C LEU A 11 16.78 -1.40 19.64
N LEU A 12 18.04 -1.81 19.68
CA LEU A 12 18.47 -3.10 20.22
C LEU A 12 18.79 -2.95 21.70
N THR A 13 18.10 -3.69 22.56
CA THR A 13 18.44 -3.83 23.98
C THR A 13 18.46 -5.30 24.36
N GLY A 14 19.62 -5.87 24.71
CA GLY A 14 19.70 -7.25 25.22
C GLY A 14 21.03 -7.97 25.02
N VAL A 15 21.22 -9.05 25.79
CA VAL A 15 22.26 -10.07 25.60
C VAL A 15 21.79 -11.01 24.47
N GLN A 16 22.69 -11.48 23.60
CA GLN A 16 22.39 -12.13 22.31
C GLN A 16 21.36 -13.27 22.35
N ALA A 17 21.13 -13.94 23.49
CA ALA A 17 20.14 -15.02 23.61
C ALA A 17 18.67 -14.53 23.65
N HIS A 18 18.42 -13.25 23.94
CA HIS A 18 17.09 -12.63 24.01
C HIS A 18 17.18 -11.19 23.51
N ALA A 19 17.13 -10.98 22.20
CA ALA A 19 17.10 -9.63 21.64
C ALA A 19 15.66 -9.13 21.51
N GLN A 20 15.47 -7.86 21.87
CA GLN A 20 14.23 -7.13 21.67
C GLN A 20 14.41 -6.12 20.53
N TYR A 21 13.46 -6.16 19.58
CA TYR A 21 13.32 -5.25 18.46
C TYR A 21 12.01 -4.50 18.62
N SER A 22 11.96 -3.25 18.15
CA SER A 22 10.74 -2.46 18.14
C SER A 22 10.57 -1.74 16.81
N ALA A 23 9.34 -1.65 16.34
CA ALA A 23 8.99 -0.88 15.16
C ALA A 23 7.62 -0.23 15.29
N GLU A 24 7.49 0.94 14.69
CA GLU A 24 6.22 1.66 14.59
C GLU A 24 5.93 1.99 13.13
N VAL A 25 4.66 1.90 12.76
CA VAL A 25 4.15 2.32 11.44
C VAL A 25 2.90 3.17 11.63
N SER A 26 2.62 4.01 10.66
CA SER A 26 1.41 4.83 10.65
C SER A 26 0.57 4.54 9.41
N GLN A 27 -0.74 4.42 9.59
CA GLN A 27 -1.68 4.19 8.50
C GLN A 27 -2.93 5.06 8.71
N TYR A 28 -3.60 5.46 7.64
CA TYR A 28 -4.93 6.08 7.76
C TYR A 28 -5.99 5.01 8.08
N PRO A 29 -7.17 5.38 8.61
CA PRO A 29 -8.31 4.46 8.68
C PRO A 29 -8.58 3.82 7.32
N THR A 30 -8.69 2.49 7.28
CA THR A 30 -8.94 1.77 6.02
C THR A 30 -10.35 1.19 5.97
N THR A 31 -10.87 1.07 4.76
CA THR A 31 -12.10 0.32 4.45
C THR A 31 -11.79 -0.96 3.65
N ASP A 32 -10.51 -1.32 3.58
CA ASP A 32 -9.96 -2.47 2.88
C ASP A 32 -8.80 -3.08 3.69
N TYR A 33 -8.25 -4.18 3.19
CA TYR A 33 -7.11 -4.88 3.79
C TYR A 33 -5.76 -4.36 3.26
N SER A 34 -5.66 -3.04 3.00
CA SER A 34 -4.35 -2.46 2.74
C SER A 34 -3.46 -2.59 3.98
N ALA A 35 -2.19 -2.97 3.76
CA ALA A 35 -1.22 -3.20 4.81
C ALA A 35 -0.04 -2.22 4.74
N SER A 36 0.51 -1.91 5.90
CA SER A 36 1.83 -1.32 6.11
C SER A 36 2.82 -2.41 6.53
N ALA A 37 4.12 -2.11 6.54
CA ALA A 37 5.15 -3.09 6.88
C ALA A 37 6.05 -2.58 8.01
N PHE A 38 6.18 -3.35 9.08
CA PHE A 38 7.24 -3.21 10.06
C PHE A 38 8.51 -3.86 9.48
N GLN A 39 9.54 -3.08 9.24
CA GLN A 39 10.78 -3.55 8.64
C GLN A 39 11.88 -3.73 9.69
N PHE A 40 12.57 -4.86 9.61
CA PHE A 40 13.73 -5.19 10.43
C PHE A 40 14.88 -5.69 9.57
N GLN A 41 16.09 -5.60 10.10
CA GLN A 41 17.27 -6.13 9.45
C GLN A 41 17.37 -7.65 9.68
N LEU A 42 17.27 -8.42 8.60
CA LEU A 42 17.25 -9.89 8.64
C LEU A 42 18.55 -10.46 9.23
N SER A 43 19.70 -9.95 8.81
CA SER A 43 21.01 -10.38 9.31
C SER A 43 21.19 -10.16 10.81
N ALA A 44 20.62 -9.07 11.35
CA ALA A 44 20.64 -8.79 12.79
C ALA A 44 19.78 -9.80 13.57
N ILE A 45 18.62 -10.20 13.01
CA ILE A 45 17.76 -11.23 13.61
C ILE A 45 18.45 -12.59 13.55
N ALA A 46 19.03 -12.95 12.39
CA ALA A 46 19.76 -14.19 12.21
C ALA A 46 20.92 -14.32 13.22
N ALA A 47 21.68 -13.24 13.43
CA ALA A 47 22.76 -13.22 14.41
C ALA A 47 22.26 -13.46 15.85
N THR A 48 21.13 -12.87 16.25
CA THR A 48 20.48 -13.14 17.56
C THR A 48 20.09 -14.60 17.70
N LEU A 49 19.60 -15.21 16.63
CA LEU A 49 19.19 -16.61 16.59
C LEU A 49 20.37 -17.58 16.39
N GLU A 50 21.61 -17.07 16.42
CA GLU A 50 22.85 -17.83 16.22
C GLU A 50 22.80 -18.65 14.90
N THR A 51 22.29 -18.03 13.84
CA THR A 51 22.20 -18.59 12.48
C THR A 51 22.61 -17.55 11.43
N ASP A 52 22.49 -17.90 10.15
CA ASP A 52 22.73 -17.00 9.02
C ASP A 52 21.41 -16.61 8.33
N ALA A 53 21.45 -15.51 7.57
CA ALA A 53 20.27 -14.95 6.92
C ALA A 53 19.62 -15.91 5.90
N THR A 54 20.41 -16.75 5.23
CA THR A 54 19.89 -17.73 4.25
C THR A 54 19.13 -18.83 4.98
N THR A 55 19.75 -19.44 6.00
CA THR A 55 19.13 -20.49 6.81
C THR A 55 17.83 -19.98 7.46
N LEU A 56 17.84 -18.76 7.99
CA LEU A 56 16.65 -18.17 8.58
C LEU A 56 15.55 -17.88 7.54
N THR A 57 15.92 -17.38 6.36
CA THR A 57 14.97 -17.15 5.25
C THR A 57 14.30 -18.44 4.82
N ASP A 58 15.06 -19.52 4.64
CA ASP A 58 14.54 -20.82 4.23
C ASP A 58 13.57 -21.40 5.27
N ALA A 59 13.89 -21.24 6.55
CA ALA A 59 13.01 -21.67 7.64
C ALA A 59 11.69 -20.89 7.66
N ILE A 60 11.75 -19.56 7.54
CA ILE A 60 10.56 -18.70 7.50
C ILE A 60 9.75 -18.96 6.23
N SER A 61 10.39 -19.11 5.07
CA SER A 61 9.69 -19.40 3.81
C SER A 61 8.97 -20.76 3.87
N THR A 62 9.59 -21.77 4.48
CA THR A 62 8.98 -23.09 4.69
C THR A 62 7.78 -23.00 5.63
N TYR A 63 7.93 -22.27 6.74
CA TYR A 63 6.86 -22.00 7.69
C TYR A 63 5.66 -21.33 7.00
N ILE A 64 5.89 -20.23 6.28
CA ILE A 64 4.85 -19.48 5.56
C ILE A 64 4.13 -20.34 4.51
N GLY A 65 4.88 -21.18 3.79
CA GLY A 65 4.35 -21.99 2.69
C GLY A 65 3.67 -23.30 3.09
N SER A 66 3.67 -23.66 4.37
CA SER A 66 3.07 -24.91 4.87
C SER A 66 1.62 -24.71 5.29
N ASP A 67 0.71 -25.66 5.06
CA ASP A 67 -0.66 -25.58 5.60
C ASP A 67 -0.68 -25.72 7.14
N VAL A 68 0.24 -26.53 7.66
CA VAL A 68 0.45 -26.76 9.10
C VAL A 68 1.95 -26.75 9.36
N PRO A 69 2.58 -25.59 9.60
CA PRO A 69 4.00 -25.49 9.92
C PRO A 69 4.43 -26.30 11.14
N ASP A 70 5.50 -27.06 10.96
CA ASP A 70 6.27 -27.74 12.00
C ASP A 70 7.77 -27.60 11.69
N PRO A 71 8.59 -26.97 12.57
CA PRO A 71 8.20 -26.39 13.86
C PRO A 71 7.41 -25.08 13.70
N ILE A 72 6.67 -24.72 14.76
CA ILE A 72 6.09 -23.38 14.87
C ILE A 72 7.20 -22.38 15.16
N LEU A 73 7.31 -21.34 14.34
CA LEU A 73 8.35 -20.31 14.48
C LEU A 73 7.84 -19.06 15.21
N PHE A 74 6.59 -18.65 14.94
CA PHE A 74 6.06 -17.38 15.43
C PHE A 74 4.99 -17.58 16.51
N TYR A 75 5.06 -16.73 17.53
CA TYR A 75 4.16 -16.74 18.67
C TYR A 75 3.72 -15.31 19.01
N ALA A 76 2.44 -15.09 19.24
CA ALA A 76 1.99 -13.89 19.93
C ALA A 76 2.29 -14.01 21.43
N VAL A 77 2.65 -12.91 22.09
CA VAL A 77 2.90 -12.90 23.53
C VAL A 77 1.67 -12.36 24.25
N VAL A 78 1.02 -13.21 25.06
CA VAL A 78 -0.18 -12.87 25.83
C VAL A 78 0.13 -13.04 27.30
N ASN A 79 0.12 -11.95 28.06
CA ASN A 79 0.44 -11.97 29.50
C ASN A 79 1.78 -12.66 29.83
N GLY A 80 2.75 -12.56 28.92
CA GLY A 80 4.08 -13.20 29.05
C GLY A 80 4.18 -14.62 28.51
N GLU A 81 3.06 -15.23 28.11
CA GLU A 81 3.00 -16.57 27.55
C GLU A 81 3.05 -16.57 26.02
N ASP A 82 3.67 -17.60 25.45
CA ASP A 82 3.82 -17.75 24.00
C ASP A 82 2.62 -18.51 23.43
N VAL A 83 1.83 -17.80 22.62
CA VAL A 83 0.61 -18.32 22.00
C VAL A 83 0.89 -18.54 20.50
N PRO A 84 0.87 -19.80 20.01
CA PRO A 84 1.06 -20.06 18.60
C PRO A 84 -0.14 -19.59 17.79
N TRP A 85 0.05 -19.46 16.49
CA TRP A 85 -1.08 -19.31 15.57
C TRP A 85 -1.96 -20.59 15.60
N ALA A 86 -3.26 -20.42 15.39
CA ALA A 86 -4.20 -21.52 15.25
C ALA A 86 -5.26 -21.11 14.23
N ALA A 87 -5.92 -22.08 13.58
CA ALA A 87 -6.90 -21.83 12.52
C ALA A 87 -8.01 -20.82 12.90
N ALA A 88 -8.35 -20.72 14.19
CA ALA A 88 -9.36 -19.78 14.67
C ALA A 88 -8.85 -18.33 14.76
N THR A 89 -7.54 -18.09 14.88
CA THR A 89 -6.89 -16.77 15.02
C THR A 89 -5.97 -16.42 13.85
N GLU A 90 -5.92 -17.30 12.84
CA GLU A 90 -4.98 -17.25 11.73
C GLU A 90 -5.31 -16.09 10.78
N ALA A 91 -4.34 -15.18 10.64
CA ALA A 91 -4.24 -14.29 9.50
C ALA A 91 -3.36 -14.94 8.41
N GLU A 92 -3.23 -14.29 7.26
CA GLU A 92 -2.37 -14.75 6.17
C GLU A 92 -0.98 -15.18 6.67
N ALA A 93 -0.37 -16.18 6.03
CA ALA A 93 0.99 -16.65 6.34
C ALA A 93 1.21 -17.03 7.82
N HIS A 94 0.21 -17.68 8.45
CA HIS A 94 0.22 -18.06 9.88
C HIS A 94 0.42 -16.87 10.81
N GLY A 95 -0.12 -15.73 10.41
CA GLY A 95 -0.16 -14.52 11.20
C GLY A 95 -1.28 -14.54 12.23
N PHE A 96 -1.46 -13.41 12.89
CA PHE A 96 -2.41 -13.24 13.98
C PHE A 96 -3.41 -12.13 13.65
N TRP A 97 -4.69 -12.45 13.74
CA TRP A 97 -5.72 -11.45 13.98
C TRP A 97 -5.68 -11.02 15.44
N MET A 98 -5.77 -9.71 15.68
CA MET A 98 -5.55 -9.11 16.99
C MET A 98 -6.68 -8.14 17.32
N ASN A 99 -7.12 -8.11 18.57
CA ASN A 99 -8.03 -7.08 19.06
C ASN A 99 -7.26 -5.76 19.32
N GLY A 100 -7.96 -4.70 19.72
CA GLY A 100 -7.32 -3.39 19.99
C GLY A 100 -6.33 -3.39 21.17
N GLU A 101 -6.35 -4.42 22.00
CA GLU A 101 -5.44 -4.58 23.15
C GLU A 101 -4.18 -5.38 22.79
N GLY A 102 -4.08 -5.88 21.55
CA GLY A 102 -2.95 -6.71 21.12
C GLY A 102 -3.06 -8.18 21.50
N LEU A 103 -4.27 -8.68 21.73
CA LEU A 103 -4.52 -10.08 22.03
C LEU A 103 -4.99 -10.82 20.77
N PRO A 104 -4.50 -12.04 20.52
CA PRO A 104 -4.92 -12.84 19.39
C PRO A 104 -6.40 -13.19 19.53
N VAL A 105 -7.15 -12.94 18.47
CA VAL A 105 -8.58 -13.22 18.35
C VAL A 105 -8.85 -13.81 16.99
N GLY A 106 -10.04 -14.37 16.79
CA GLY A 106 -10.45 -14.79 15.46
C GLY A 106 -10.85 -13.64 14.56
N TRP A 107 -10.78 -13.88 13.25
CA TRP A 107 -11.34 -12.97 12.26
C TRP A 107 -12.83 -12.75 12.53
N GLY A 108 -13.26 -11.49 12.53
CA GLY A 108 -14.64 -11.09 12.79
C GLY A 108 -14.70 -9.86 13.69
N ASP A 109 -15.85 -9.67 14.36
CA ASP A 109 -16.19 -8.42 15.05
C ASP A 109 -15.22 -7.98 16.16
N ASN A 110 -14.47 -8.93 16.74
CA ASN A 110 -13.51 -8.65 17.80
C ASN A 110 -12.12 -8.27 17.28
N ALA A 111 -11.83 -8.51 16.00
CA ALA A 111 -10.54 -8.19 15.40
C ALA A 111 -10.48 -6.71 15.01
N LYS A 112 -9.31 -6.10 15.22
CA LYS A 112 -9.02 -4.70 14.89
C LYS A 112 -7.91 -4.57 13.88
N PHE A 113 -6.90 -5.42 13.97
CA PHE A 113 -5.79 -5.43 13.04
C PHE A 113 -5.23 -6.85 12.90
N TYR A 114 -4.38 -7.05 11.91
CA TYR A 114 -3.65 -8.29 11.73
C TYR A 114 -2.16 -8.02 11.60
N VAL A 115 -1.36 -9.06 11.87
CA VAL A 115 0.09 -9.04 11.65
C VAL A 115 0.56 -10.40 11.13
N PHE A 116 1.40 -10.41 10.09
CA PHE A 116 1.98 -11.65 9.57
C PHE A 116 3.40 -11.48 9.05
N PRO A 117 4.25 -12.53 9.17
CA PRO A 117 5.64 -12.47 8.71
C PRO A 117 5.75 -12.53 7.18
N ASN A 118 6.77 -11.89 6.63
CA ASN A 118 7.06 -11.94 5.20
C ASN A 118 8.56 -11.76 4.90
N ILE A 119 9.02 -12.42 3.83
CA ILE A 119 10.43 -12.49 3.41
C ILE A 119 10.67 -12.07 1.95
N ASP A 120 9.72 -11.35 1.33
CA ASP A 120 9.75 -11.02 -0.11
C ASP A 120 10.97 -10.17 -0.53
N ASP A 121 11.60 -9.48 0.43
CA ASP A 121 12.78 -8.64 0.20
C ASP A 121 14.02 -9.11 1.01
N ALA A 122 14.07 -10.41 1.36
CA ALA A 122 15.20 -10.99 2.09
C ALA A 122 16.55 -10.80 1.37
N ALA A 123 16.55 -10.74 0.03
CA ALA A 123 17.74 -10.48 -0.77
C ALA A 123 18.39 -9.11 -0.49
N ASN A 124 17.62 -8.15 0.03
CA ASN A 124 18.09 -6.83 0.44
C ASN A 124 18.23 -6.72 1.98
N ASP A 125 18.39 -7.84 2.69
CA ASP A 125 18.56 -7.92 4.14
C ASP A 125 17.33 -7.45 4.94
N ASN A 126 16.14 -7.52 4.34
CA ASN A 126 14.89 -7.07 4.95
C ASN A 126 14.02 -8.24 5.41
N PHE A 127 13.53 -8.13 6.63
CA PHE A 127 12.46 -8.97 7.17
C PHE A 127 11.27 -8.07 7.53
N PHE A 128 10.05 -8.50 7.19
CA PHE A 128 8.86 -7.73 7.47
C PHE A 128 7.87 -8.48 8.36
N PHE A 129 7.18 -7.70 9.19
CA PHE A 129 5.81 -8.03 9.54
C PHE A 129 4.87 -7.09 8.79
N TYR A 130 4.04 -7.62 7.88
CA TYR A 130 2.94 -6.85 7.33
C TYR A 130 1.84 -6.70 8.38
N CYS A 131 1.22 -5.53 8.39
CA CYS A 131 0.17 -5.18 9.33
C CYS A 131 -0.89 -4.33 8.64
N GLY A 132 -2.15 -4.75 8.74
CA GLY A 132 -3.28 -3.99 8.25
C GLY A 132 -4.43 -4.01 9.24
N GLN A 133 -5.46 -3.21 8.96
CA GLN A 133 -6.63 -3.07 9.84
C GLN A 133 -7.73 -4.04 9.41
N MET A 134 -8.57 -4.44 10.36
CA MET A 134 -9.89 -4.96 10.03
C MET A 134 -10.70 -3.79 9.45
N PRO A 135 -11.20 -3.89 8.19
CA PRO A 135 -11.84 -2.79 7.49
C PRO A 135 -12.92 -2.08 8.30
N GLY A 136 -12.80 -0.76 8.41
CA GLY A 136 -13.81 0.10 9.04
C GLY A 136 -13.90 0.02 10.57
N THR A 137 -12.96 -0.65 11.24
CA THR A 137 -13.05 -0.88 12.70
C THR A 137 -12.18 0.03 13.55
N MET A 138 -11.21 0.73 12.95
CA MET A 138 -10.29 1.66 13.60
C MET A 138 -10.47 3.06 13.02
N GLN A 139 -10.19 4.08 13.82
CA GLN A 139 -10.30 5.49 13.48
C GLN A 139 -9.00 6.24 13.80
N ALA A 140 -8.84 7.45 13.27
CA ALA A 140 -7.69 8.28 13.56
C ALA A 140 -7.58 8.55 15.07
N GLY A 141 -6.36 8.44 15.60
CA GLY A 141 -6.06 8.47 17.03
C GLY A 141 -5.97 7.09 17.69
N ASP A 142 -6.48 6.03 17.07
CA ASP A 142 -6.33 4.68 17.60
C ASP A 142 -4.87 4.21 17.53
N VAL A 143 -4.45 3.46 18.55
CA VAL A 143 -3.13 2.83 18.62
C VAL A 143 -3.32 1.35 18.91
N ALA A 144 -2.75 0.50 18.06
CA ALA A 144 -2.74 -0.94 18.24
C ALA A 144 -1.31 -1.44 18.44
N LYS A 145 -1.13 -2.40 19.35
CA LYS A 145 0.18 -2.95 19.68
C LYS A 145 0.16 -4.46 19.59
N ALA A 146 1.25 -5.07 19.14
CA ALA A 146 1.45 -6.52 19.18
C ALA A 146 2.85 -6.82 19.68
N THR A 147 3.00 -7.91 20.43
CA THR A 147 4.31 -8.48 20.75
C THR A 147 4.39 -9.86 20.12
N ILE A 148 5.34 -10.05 19.20
CA ILE A 148 5.55 -11.30 18.49
C ILE A 148 6.93 -11.85 18.85
N LYS A 149 7.05 -13.14 19.08
CA LYS A 149 8.35 -13.84 19.20
C LYS A 149 8.59 -14.73 18.01
N LEU A 150 9.83 -14.72 17.53
CA LEU A 150 10.39 -15.71 16.62
C LEU A 150 11.30 -16.64 17.42
N LYS A 151 11.03 -17.94 17.39
CA LYS A 151 11.86 -18.96 18.03
C LYS A 151 12.51 -19.85 16.99
N PHE A 152 13.83 -20.00 17.09
CA PHE A 152 14.60 -20.84 16.17
C PHE A 152 15.84 -21.37 16.89
N ASN A 153 16.14 -22.67 16.74
CA ASN A 153 17.31 -23.33 17.36
C ASN A 153 17.46 -23.09 18.89
N GLY A 154 16.34 -22.96 19.62
CA GLY A 154 16.37 -22.70 21.07
C GLY A 154 16.76 -21.27 21.45
N LYS A 155 16.82 -20.35 20.48
CA LYS A 155 17.00 -18.91 20.65
C LYS A 155 15.71 -18.17 20.32
N GLU A 156 15.60 -16.94 20.78
CA GLU A 156 14.42 -16.11 20.50
C GLU A 156 14.76 -14.65 20.16
N ALA A 157 13.94 -14.09 19.28
CA ALA A 157 13.88 -12.68 18.95
C ALA A 157 12.47 -12.16 19.24
N THR A 158 12.35 -11.09 20.01
CA THR A 158 11.06 -10.47 20.38
C THR A 158 10.85 -9.18 19.61
N PHE A 159 9.66 -8.97 19.05
CA PHE A 159 9.28 -7.81 18.27
C PHE A 159 8.11 -7.09 18.92
N ALA A 160 8.34 -5.86 19.37
CA ALA A 160 7.29 -4.94 19.83
C ALA A 160 6.84 -4.06 18.65
N LEU A 161 5.60 -4.25 18.22
CA LEU A 161 5.04 -3.63 17.03
C LEU A 161 3.96 -2.63 17.42
N THR A 162 3.99 -1.41 16.87
CA THR A 162 2.97 -0.38 17.13
C THR A 162 2.41 0.17 15.82
N LEU A 163 1.10 -0.02 15.60
CA LEU A 163 0.35 0.63 14.53
C LEU A 163 -0.33 1.88 15.08
N ASN A 164 0.01 3.04 14.51
CA ASN A 164 -0.64 4.31 14.79
C ASN A 164 -1.64 4.62 13.67
N VAL A 165 -2.91 4.79 14.00
CA VAL A 165 -3.92 5.22 13.01
C VAL A 165 -4.00 6.74 13.02
N ILE A 166 -3.62 7.36 11.90
CA ILE A 166 -3.47 8.83 11.78
C ILE A 166 -4.51 9.43 10.85
N ASP A 167 -4.75 10.74 10.95
CA ASP A 167 -5.66 11.45 10.07
C ASP A 167 -5.18 11.43 8.61
N LYS A 168 -6.13 11.20 7.70
CA LYS A 168 -5.88 11.39 6.27
C LYS A 168 -5.74 12.89 6.00
N PRO A 169 -4.65 13.37 5.38
CA PRO A 169 -4.51 14.78 5.07
C PRO A 169 -5.63 15.24 4.14
N GLU A 170 -6.29 16.34 4.49
CA GLU A 170 -7.25 17.00 3.61
C GLU A 170 -6.50 17.55 2.39
N PHE A 171 -6.80 17.03 1.20
CA PHE A 171 -6.35 17.63 -0.05
C PHE A 171 -7.37 18.65 -0.50
N ASN A 172 -7.09 19.94 -0.26
CA ASN A 172 -7.85 21.03 -0.86
C ASN A 172 -7.36 21.22 -2.30
N VAL A 173 -8.01 20.53 -3.25
CA VAL A 173 -7.79 20.78 -4.68
C VAL A 173 -8.62 22.01 -5.03
N PRO A 174 -8.02 23.16 -5.40
CA PRO A 174 -8.80 24.32 -5.80
C PRO A 174 -9.67 23.96 -7.00
N ASP A 175 -10.91 24.46 -7.02
CA ASP A 175 -11.84 24.22 -8.11
C ASP A 175 -11.19 24.56 -9.46
N PRO A 176 -11.38 23.71 -10.49
CA PRO A 176 -10.82 23.98 -11.80
C PRO A 176 -11.36 25.32 -12.32
N THR A 177 -10.46 26.24 -12.64
CA THR A 177 -10.84 27.48 -13.32
C THR A 177 -11.22 27.14 -14.76
N LEU A 178 -12.50 27.32 -15.11
CA LEU A 178 -12.95 27.24 -16.50
C LEU A 178 -12.34 28.39 -17.30
N VAL A 179 -11.52 28.06 -18.30
CA VAL A 179 -11.07 29.02 -19.31
C VAL A 179 -11.96 28.82 -20.53
N GLU A 180 -12.87 29.75 -20.79
CA GLU A 180 -13.65 29.76 -22.02
C GLU A 180 -12.74 30.14 -23.19
N ALA A 181 -12.53 29.21 -24.12
CA ALA A 181 -11.88 29.52 -25.39
C ALA A 181 -12.85 30.35 -26.24
N SER A 182 -12.54 31.64 -26.43
CA SER A 182 -13.22 32.46 -27.43
C SER A 182 -12.53 32.27 -28.79
N LEU A 183 -13.27 31.72 -29.76
CA LEU A 183 -12.83 31.69 -31.15
C LEU A 183 -13.23 33.03 -31.80
N ASN A 184 -12.24 33.79 -32.26
CA ASN A 184 -12.48 34.98 -33.07
C ASN A 184 -12.50 34.60 -34.55
N ILE A 185 -13.53 35.03 -35.29
CA ILE A 185 -13.53 34.93 -36.75
C ILE A 185 -12.46 35.92 -37.26
N VAL A 186 -11.41 35.39 -37.88
CA VAL A 186 -10.27 36.19 -38.36
C VAL A 186 -10.41 36.66 -39.82
N GLY A 187 -11.38 36.11 -40.55
CA GLY A 187 -11.68 36.51 -41.92
C GLY A 187 -12.95 35.85 -42.46
N GLN A 188 -13.57 36.49 -43.46
CA GLN A 188 -14.75 35.99 -44.15
C GLN A 188 -14.64 36.30 -45.65
N GLN A 189 -15.03 35.35 -46.49
CA GLN A 189 -15.13 35.54 -47.94
C GLN A 189 -16.57 35.27 -48.38
N GLU A 190 -17.11 36.13 -49.24
CA GLU A 190 -18.45 35.99 -49.81
C GLU A 190 -18.35 35.93 -51.34
N LYS A 191 -19.11 35.04 -51.97
CA LYS A 191 -19.22 34.93 -53.43
C LYS A 191 -20.70 34.95 -53.80
N VAL A 192 -21.05 35.88 -54.70
CA VAL A 192 -22.39 36.00 -55.25
C VAL A 192 -22.40 35.34 -56.63
N VAL A 193 -23.36 34.44 -56.84
CA VAL A 193 -23.57 33.79 -58.13
C VAL A 193 -24.99 34.04 -58.56
N GLU A 194 -25.13 34.65 -59.74
CA GLU A 194 -26.43 34.91 -60.36
C GLU A 194 -26.75 33.76 -61.32
N GLN A 195 -27.91 33.13 -61.10
CA GLN A 195 -28.37 32.01 -61.90
C GLN A 195 -29.69 32.35 -62.60
N PHE A 196 -29.76 32.09 -63.90
CA PHE A 196 -30.99 32.26 -64.68
C PHE A 196 -31.82 30.96 -64.70
N PRO A 197 -33.16 31.05 -64.89
CA PRO A 197 -34.03 29.87 -64.93
C PRO A 197 -33.60 28.88 -66.02
N ARG A 198 -33.52 27.59 -65.67
CA ARG A 198 -33.13 26.50 -66.57
C ARG A 198 -34.03 25.27 -66.37
N GLY A 199 -34.23 24.50 -67.44
CA GLY A 199 -35.14 23.34 -67.46
C GLY A 199 -34.43 21.98 -67.27
N ASP A 200 -33.13 22.00 -66.99
CA ASP A 200 -32.31 20.81 -66.76
C ASP A 200 -31.61 20.88 -65.39
N TYR A 201 -30.86 19.82 -65.06
CA TYR A 201 -30.11 19.71 -63.80
C TYR A 201 -28.66 20.19 -63.92
N SER A 202 -28.36 21.08 -64.88
CA SER A 202 -27.02 21.66 -64.98
C SER A 202 -26.74 22.60 -63.80
N SER A 203 -25.49 22.65 -63.34
CA SER A 203 -25.05 23.49 -62.22
C SER A 203 -24.08 24.58 -62.69
N ASP A 204 -24.16 25.75 -62.07
CA ASP A 204 -23.15 26.79 -62.23
C ASP A 204 -22.00 26.52 -61.27
N LEU A 205 -20.78 26.65 -61.78
CA LEU A 205 -19.59 26.48 -60.96
C LEU A 205 -19.46 27.67 -60.01
N VAL A 206 -19.45 27.38 -58.71
CA VAL A 206 -19.02 28.34 -57.69
C VAL A 206 -17.60 27.98 -57.30
N SER A 207 -16.65 28.88 -57.52
CA SER A 207 -15.27 28.71 -57.09
C SER A 207 -14.93 29.70 -55.98
N VAL A 208 -14.18 29.20 -55.00
CA VAL A 208 -13.54 30.00 -53.95
C VAL A 208 -12.04 29.93 -54.17
N ASP A 209 -11.37 31.07 -54.01
CA ASP A 209 -9.92 31.16 -54.13
C ASP A 209 -9.30 30.70 -52.81
N ILE A 210 -8.68 29.51 -52.83
CA ILE A 210 -8.04 28.92 -51.65
C ILE A 210 -6.88 29.80 -51.16
N LYS A 211 -6.18 30.49 -52.05
CA LYS A 211 -5.08 31.38 -51.67
C LYS A 211 -5.62 32.59 -50.90
N GLU A 212 -6.71 33.18 -51.37
CA GLU A 212 -7.39 34.29 -50.69
C GLU A 212 -7.90 33.86 -49.31
N ALA A 213 -8.44 32.65 -49.18
CA ALA A 213 -8.88 32.11 -47.89
C ALA A 213 -7.72 31.89 -46.91
N LEU A 214 -6.57 31.42 -47.38
CA LEU A 214 -5.36 31.24 -46.57
C LEU A 214 -4.75 32.58 -46.14
N ASP A 215 -4.73 33.57 -47.03
CA ASP A 215 -4.30 34.94 -46.71
C ASP A 215 -5.18 35.56 -45.60
N LEU A 216 -6.51 35.38 -45.68
CA LEU A 216 -7.45 35.83 -44.63
C LEU A 216 -7.24 35.13 -43.28
N LEU A 217 -6.72 33.90 -43.28
CA LEU A 217 -6.35 33.16 -42.08
C LEU A 217 -4.94 33.52 -41.58
N GLY A 218 -4.21 34.39 -42.30
CA GLY A 218 -2.83 34.76 -41.99
C GLY A 218 -1.82 33.64 -42.26
N ILE A 219 -2.17 32.69 -43.12
CA ILE A 219 -1.35 31.53 -43.48
C ILE A 219 -0.72 31.78 -44.86
N THR A 220 0.57 32.15 -44.89
CA THR A 220 1.37 32.31 -46.12
C THR A 220 2.01 31.01 -46.59
#